data_AF-G9PQF3-F1
#
_entry.id   AF-G9PQF3-F1
#
_cell.length_a   1.000
_cell.length_b   1.000
_cell.length_c   1.000
_cell.angle_alpha   90.00
_cell.angle_beta   90.00
_cell.angle_gamma   90.00
#
_symmetry.space_group_name_H-M   'P 1'
#
loop_
_entity.id
_entity.type
_entity.pdbx_description
1 polymer ?
#
loop_
_entity_poly.entity_id
_entity_poly.type
_entity_poly.pdbx_seq_one_letter_code
_entity_poly.pdbx_strand_id
1 'polypeptide(L)'
;MVPYEAATPALVVVGFLMMMQVTDIDWKSPEIALPAFLTIIMMPFSYSITNGIGAGFVSYLIVEVAQGRARRIHPLMWAACTMFVIYFTLAPIKAILGVS
;
A
#
# COMPACT_ATOMS: atom_id res chain seq x y z
N MET A 1 20.68 -26.21 -5.78
CA MET A 1 20.53 -24.79 -5.40
C MET A 1 21.04 -23.96 -6.57
N VAL A 2 20.28 -22.96 -7.02
CA VAL A 2 20.76 -22.04 -8.06
C VAL A 2 21.87 -21.17 -7.44
N PRO A 3 23.02 -20.97 -8.12
CA PRO A 3 24.08 -20.10 -7.61
C PRO A 3 23.55 -18.70 -7.29
N TYR A 4 23.97 -18.13 -6.15
CA TYR A 4 23.53 -16.80 -5.72
C TYR A 4 23.96 -15.71 -6.72
N GLU A 5 25.11 -15.94 -7.37
CA GLU A 5 25.66 -15.11 -8.44
C GLU A 5 24.75 -15.06 -9.67
N ALA A 6 23.97 -16.13 -9.92
CA ALA A 6 23.01 -16.20 -11.02
C ALA A 6 21.60 -15.72 -10.62
N ALA A 7 21.19 -15.92 -9.36
CA ALA A 7 19.88 -15.49 -8.87
C ALA A 7 19.76 -13.97 -8.74
N THR A 8 20.84 -13.29 -8.31
CA THR A 8 20.84 -11.84 -8.11
C THR A 8 20.51 -11.04 -9.38
N PRO A 9 21.18 -11.23 -10.53
CA PRO A 9 20.83 -10.51 -11.76
C PRO A 9 19.42 -10.84 -12.25
N ALA A 10 18.96 -12.09 -12.07
CA ALA A 10 17.59 -12.46 -12.41
C ALA A 10 16.56 -11.69 -11.58
N LEU A 11 16.77 -11.52 -10.27
CA LEU A 11 15.89 -10.74 -9.40
C LEU A 11 15.86 -9.25 -9.77
N VAL A 12 16.98 -8.68 -10.20
CA VAL A 12 17.03 -7.29 -10.69
C VAL A 12 16.18 -7.13 -11.96
N VAL A 13 16.31 -8.06 -12.91
CA VAL A 13 15.49 -8.04 -14.14
C VAL A 13 14.02 -8.23 -13.80
N VAL A 14 13.67 -9.16 -12.90
CA VAL A 14 12.27 -9.34 -12.45
C VAL A 14 11.73 -8.08 -11.80
N GLY A 15 12.50 -7.42 -10.94
CA GLY A 15 12.12 -6.13 -10.34
C GLY A 15 11.89 -5.04 -11.40
N PHE A 16 12.75 -4.97 -12.42
CA PHE A 16 12.56 -4.08 -13.56
C PHE A 16 11.27 -4.40 -14.33
N LEU A 17 10.99 -5.68 -14.60
CA LEU A 17 9.76 -6.12 -15.25
C LEU A 17 8.51 -5.75 -14.43
N MET A 18 8.57 -5.84 -13.10
CA MET A 18 7.49 -5.41 -12.21
C MET A 18 7.28 -3.89 -12.23
N MET A 19 8.37 -3.11 -12.24
CA MET A 19 8.29 -1.66 -12.32
C MET A 19 7.69 -1.16 -13.64
N MET A 20 7.78 -1.92 -14.73
CA MET A 20 7.07 -1.56 -15.96
C MET A 20 5.55 -1.54 -15.78
N GLN A 21 4.96 -2.36 -14.91
CA GLN A 21 3.50 -2.33 -14.68
C GLN A 21 3.05 -1.03 -14.00
N VAL A 22 3.96 -0.33 -13.33
CA VAL A 22 3.68 0.97 -12.69
C VAL A 22 3.34 2.04 -13.72
N THR A 23 3.75 1.88 -14.99
CA THR A 23 3.41 2.83 -16.06
C THR A 23 1.95 2.75 -16.51
N ASP A 24 1.27 1.63 -16.25
CA ASP A 24 -0.14 1.46 -16.61
C ASP A 24 -1.10 2.17 -15.63
N ILE A 25 -0.56 2.72 -14.54
CA ILE A 25 -1.32 3.52 -13.59
C ILE A 25 -1.66 4.87 -14.23
N ASP A 26 -2.92 5.31 -14.11
CA ASP A 26 -3.33 6.64 -14.56
C ASP A 26 -2.80 7.72 -13.61
N TRP A 27 -1.58 8.17 -13.89
CA TRP A 27 -0.88 9.22 -13.15
C TRP A 27 -1.53 10.61 -13.27
N LYS A 28 -2.47 10.80 -14.20
CA LYS A 28 -3.20 12.08 -14.34
C LYS A 28 -4.38 12.17 -13.40
N SER A 29 -4.83 11.04 -12.84
CA SER A 29 -5.97 10.98 -11.94
C SER A 29 -5.51 10.92 -10.47
N PRO A 30 -5.62 12.01 -9.68
CA PRO A 30 -5.10 12.04 -8.30
C PRO A 30 -5.73 11.01 -7.37
N GLU A 31 -6.96 10.60 -7.65
CA GLU A 31 -7.72 9.55 -6.96
C GLU A 31 -7.06 8.18 -7.03
N ILE A 32 -6.29 7.90 -8.07
CA ILE A 32 -5.57 6.63 -8.25
C ILE A 32 -4.07 6.84 -8.03
N ALA A 33 -3.52 7.92 -8.58
CA ALA A 33 -2.10 8.22 -8.55
C ALA A 33 -1.56 8.41 -7.12
N LEU A 34 -2.29 9.13 -6.27
CA LEU A 34 -1.84 9.44 -4.91
C LEU A 34 -1.83 8.18 -4.02
N PRO A 35 -2.89 7.35 -3.98
CA PRO A 35 -2.86 6.09 -3.26
C PRO A 35 -1.83 5.10 -3.79
N ALA A 36 -1.67 5.00 -5.12
CA ALA A 36 -0.67 4.13 -5.73
C ALA A 36 0.75 4.56 -5.34
N PHE A 37 1.06 5.85 -5.41
CA PHE A 37 2.33 6.40 -4.98
C PHE A 37 2.63 6.09 -3.51
N LEU A 38 1.66 6.33 -2.61
CA LEU A 38 1.80 6.04 -1.18
C LEU A 38 2.03 4.55 -0.92
N THR A 39 1.35 3.68 -1.65
CA THR A 39 1.56 2.23 -1.57
C THR A 39 3.00 1.85 -1.91
N ILE A 40 3.51 2.36 -3.05
CA ILE A 40 4.84 2.03 -3.57
C ILE A 40 5.94 2.51 -2.61
N ILE A 41 5.83 3.72 -2.05
CA ILE A 41 6.86 4.28 -1.17
C ILE A 41 6.81 3.72 0.25
N MET A 42 5.62 3.39 0.77
CA MET A 42 5.47 2.89 2.14
C MET A 42 6.02 1.48 2.31
N MET A 43 5.94 0.61 1.28
CA MET A 43 6.50 -0.75 1.38
C MET A 43 8.01 -0.77 1.73
N PRO A 44 8.90 -0.11 0.97
CA PRO A 44 10.33 -0.10 1.28
C PRO A 44 10.64 0.70 2.55
N PHE A 45 9.94 1.80 2.82
CA PHE A 45 10.21 2.61 4.02
C PHE A 45 9.75 1.94 5.31
N SER A 46 8.68 1.15 5.24
CA SER A 46 8.20 0.37 6.38
C SER A 46 8.85 -1.02 6.47
N TYR A 47 9.64 -1.43 5.47
CA TYR A 47 10.12 -2.81 5.31
C TYR A 47 8.99 -3.87 5.40
N SER A 48 7.76 -3.48 5.05
CA SER A 48 6.56 -4.30 5.22
C SER A 48 5.60 -4.07 4.07
N ILE A 49 5.39 -5.13 3.28
CA ILE A 49 4.40 -5.14 2.19
C ILE A 49 3.01 -4.86 2.76
N THR A 50 2.66 -5.47 3.89
CA THR A 50 1.37 -5.30 4.56
C THR A 50 1.10 -3.86 4.94
N ASN A 51 2.11 -3.16 5.49
CA ASN A 51 1.95 -1.76 5.88
C ASN A 51 1.80 -0.85 4.65
N GLY A 52 2.54 -1.13 3.57
CA GLY A 52 2.40 -0.38 2.33
C GLY A 52 1.02 -0.55 1.67
N ILE A 53 0.53 -1.79 1.56
CA ILE A 53 -0.81 -2.06 1.03
C ILE A 53 -1.89 -1.41 1.91
N GLY A 54 -1.76 -1.53 3.23
CA GLY A 54 -2.70 -0.92 4.17
C GLY A 54 -2.77 0.60 4.04
N ALA A 55 -1.62 1.27 3.98
CA ALA A 55 -1.56 2.71 3.77
C ALA A 55 -2.14 3.12 2.40
N GLY A 56 -1.90 2.31 1.37
CA GLY A 56 -2.51 2.44 0.05
C GLY A 56 -4.04 2.41 0.07
N PHE A 57 -4.62 1.39 0.71
CA PHE A 57 -6.07 1.25 0.80
C PHE A 57 -6.72 2.38 1.59
N VAL A 58 -6.13 2.73 2.74
CA VAL A 58 -6.64 3.83 3.58
C VAL A 58 -6.55 5.16 2.85
N SER A 59 -5.45 5.43 2.13
CA SER A 59 -5.33 6.66 1.33
C SER A 59 -6.31 6.70 0.17
N TYR A 60 -6.56 5.60 -0.52
CA TYR A 60 -7.61 5.51 -1.55
C TYR A 60 -8.99 5.86 -0.98
N LEU A 61 -9.35 5.27 0.16
CA LEU A 61 -10.59 5.56 0.84
C LEU A 61 -10.71 7.05 1.19
N ILE A 62 -9.65 7.64 1.76
CA ILE A 62 -9.63 9.06 2.15
C ILE A 62 -9.82 9.96 0.93
N VAL A 63 -9.14 9.68 -0.18
CA VAL A 63 -9.23 10.52 -1.39
C VAL A 63 -10.63 10.44 -2.01
N GLU A 64 -11.20 9.23 -2.16
CA GLU A 64 -12.55 9.04 -2.69
C GLU A 64 -13.62 9.69 -1.80
N VAL A 65 -13.46 9.61 -0.48
CA VAL A 65 -14.36 10.28 0.48
C VAL A 65 -14.22 11.80 0.37
N ALA A 66 -13.00 12.33 0.30
CA ALA A 66 -12.74 13.76 0.15
C ALA A 66 -13.33 14.34 -1.15
N GLN A 67 -13.41 13.53 -2.20
CA GLN A 67 -14.01 13.90 -3.48
C GLN A 67 -15.54 13.66 -3.54
N GLY A 68 -16.17 13.26 -2.42
CA GLY A 68 -17.61 13.01 -2.33
C GLY A 68 -18.09 11.72 -3.01
N ARG A 69 -17.18 10.83 -3.40
CA ARG A 69 -17.45 9.59 -4.15
C ARG A 69 -17.55 8.34 -3.28
N ALA A 70 -17.75 8.51 -1.97
CA ALA A 70 -17.82 7.41 -0.99
C ALA A 70 -18.80 6.27 -1.35
N ARG A 71 -19.88 6.54 -2.10
CA ARG A 71 -20.87 5.54 -2.53
C ARG A 71 -20.42 4.63 -3.68
N ARG A 72 -19.36 4.99 -4.42
CA ARG A 72 -18.80 4.16 -5.49
C ARG A 72 -17.91 3.03 -4.97
N ILE A 73 -17.52 3.13 -3.70
CA ILE A 73 -16.58 2.23 -3.06
C ILE A 73 -17.32 0.95 -2.67
N HIS A 74 -16.82 -0.21 -3.15
CA HIS A 74 -17.39 -1.50 -2.80
C HIS A 74 -17.33 -1.73 -1.28
N PRO A 75 -18.38 -2.30 -0.63
CA PRO A 75 -18.41 -2.49 0.83
C PRO A 75 -17.21 -3.29 1.38
N LEU A 76 -16.65 -4.19 0.57
CA LEU A 76 -15.45 -4.95 0.94
C LEU A 76 -14.22 -4.06 1.16
N MET A 77 -14.07 -2.98 0.38
CA MET A 77 -12.96 -2.03 0.54
C MET A 77 -13.09 -1.25 1.85
N TRP A 78 -14.31 -0.90 2.24
CA TRP A 78 -14.61 -0.28 3.53
C TRP A 78 -14.25 -1.21 4.69
N ALA A 79 -14.59 -2.49 4.60
CA ALA A 79 -14.23 -3.49 5.61
C ALA A 79 -12.70 -3.64 5.72
N ALA A 80 -12.01 -3.78 4.59
CA ALA A 80 -10.55 -3.91 4.56
C ALA A 80 -9.85 -2.67 5.14
N CYS A 81 -10.27 -1.47 4.74
CA CYS A 81 -9.70 -0.22 5.26
C CYS A 81 -9.93 -0.09 6.77
N THR A 82 -11.12 -0.46 7.26
CA THR A 82 -11.43 -0.44 8.71
C THR A 82 -10.48 -1.35 9.47
N MET A 83 -10.22 -2.55 8.95
CA MET A 83 -9.28 -3.49 9.57
C MET A 83 -7.84 -2.96 9.58
N PHE A 84 -7.40 -2.30 8.50
CA PHE A 84 -6.08 -1.66 8.46
C PHE A 84 -5.96 -0.47 9.40
N VAL A 85 -7.01 0.35 9.54
CA VAL A 85 -7.03 1.44 10.53
C VAL A 85 -6.91 0.89 11.95
N ILE A 86 -7.63 -0.18 12.28
CA ILE A 86 -7.49 -0.87 13.56
C ILE A 86 -6.04 -1.37 13.73
N TYR A 87 -5.49 -2.06 12.73
CA TYR A 87 -4.12 -2.56 12.76
C TYR A 87 -3.09 -1.45 13.02
N PHE A 88 -3.18 -0.30 12.33
CA PHE A 88 -2.26 0.82 12.52
C PHE A 88 -2.45 1.54 13.85
N THR A 89 -3.67 1.59 14.39
CA THR A 89 -3.95 2.25 15.67
C THR A 89 -3.66 1.36 16.88
N LEU A 90 -3.68 0.03 16.73
CA LEU A 90 -3.32 -0.89 17.82
C LEU A 90 -1.89 -0.66 18.34
N ALA A 91 -0.93 -0.39 17.46
CA ALA A 91 0.45 -0.14 17.85
C ALA A 91 0.62 1.12 18.74
N PRO A 92 0.16 2.32 18.34
CA PRO A 92 0.22 3.51 19.19
C PRO A 92 -0.68 3.39 20.43
N ILE A 93 -1.85 2.75 20.33
CA ILE A 93 -2.75 2.57 21.48
C ILE A 93 -2.08 1.72 22.56
N LYS A 94 -1.44 0.59 22.20
CA LYS A 94 -0.70 -0.24 23.17
C LYS A 94 0.48 0.50 23.79
N ALA A 95 1.20 1.28 22.97
CA ALA A 95 2.31 2.11 23.45
C ALA A 95 1.85 3.18 24.45
N ILE A 96 0.68 3.81 24.23
CA ILE A 96 0.11 4.80 25.14
C ILE A 96 -0.46 4.15 26.41
N LEU A 97 -1.06 2.96 26.29
CA LEU A 97 -1.64 2.22 27.42
C LEU A 97 -0.62 1.46 28.26
N GLY A 98 0.67 1.44 27.88
CA GLY A 98 1.74 0.80 28.64
C GLY A 98 1.62 -0.73 28.72
N VAL A 99 0.80 -1.35 27.86
CA VAL A 99 0.64 -2.80 27.77
C VAL A 99 1.60 -3.29 26.69
N SER A 100 2.86 -3.51 27.10
CA SER A 100 3.93 -4.10 26.28
C SER A 100 3.75 -5.61 26.16
#